data_AF-A0A0A2L6U0-F1
#
_entry.id   AF-A0A0A2L6U0-F1
#
_cell.length_a   1.000
_cell.length_b   1.000
_cell.length_c   1.000
_cell.angle_alpha   90.00
_cell.angle_beta   90.00
_cell.angle_gamma   90.00
#
_symmetry.space_group_name_H-M   'P 1'
#
loop_
_entity.id
_entity.type
_entity.pdbx_description
1 polymer ?
#
loop_
_entity_poly.entity_id
_entity_poly.type
_entity_poly.pdbx_seq_one_letter_code
_entity_poly.pdbx_strand_id
1 'polypeptide(L)'
;MVTERDVSDTNASAIRETVLHIITNPRVYSRLQREIDDTVCLGHAPSVGEGLVAATQARNLPYLQAVIREALEKIYGKDADDFRPERWLESDPAKLAFMVRTNNLTFGHSRFQCLGKAVAKIEITKAVFELLRNFDLTLVNPTRPRNYLECFAISNLWVQVMDRTPCSP
;
A
#
# COMPACT_ATOMS: atom_id res chain seq x y z
N MET A 1 16.80 -21.79 4.69
CA MET A 1 16.81 -21.28 3.30
C MET A 1 15.47 -20.62 3.09
N VAL A 2 15.42 -19.28 2.99
CA VAL A 2 14.19 -18.57 2.59
C VAL A 2 13.99 -18.90 1.12
N THR A 3 12.90 -19.57 0.79
CA THR A 3 12.58 -19.93 -0.60
C THR A 3 11.91 -18.74 -1.28
N GLU A 4 11.98 -18.62 -2.61
CA GLU A 4 11.28 -17.56 -3.36
C GLU A 4 9.77 -17.54 -3.08
N ARG A 5 9.19 -18.68 -2.70
CA ARG A 5 7.78 -18.80 -2.29
C ARG A 5 7.46 -17.97 -1.03
N ASP A 6 8.35 -17.97 -0.04
CA ASP A 6 8.12 -17.26 1.22
C ASP A 6 8.07 -15.73 1.04
N VAL A 7 8.87 -15.21 0.10
CA VAL A 7 8.91 -13.78 -0.24
C VAL A 7 7.64 -13.38 -1.02
N SER A 8 7.25 -14.21 -1.99
CA SER A 8 6.04 -14.02 -2.79
C SER A 8 4.77 -14.00 -1.92
N ASP A 9 4.66 -14.93 -0.97
CA ASP A 9 3.48 -15.04 -0.09
C ASP A 9 3.36 -13.86 0.89
N THR A 10 4.50 -13.33 1.36
CA THR A 10 4.53 -12.15 2.24
C THR A 10 4.12 -10.88 1.49
N ASN A 11 4.66 -10.67 0.29
CA ASN A 11 4.34 -9.49 -0.54
C ASN A 11 2.88 -9.52 -0.99
N ALA A 12 2.39 -10.68 -1.42
CA ALA A 12 1.00 -10.85 -1.81
C ALA A 12 0.04 -10.59 -0.65
N SER A 13 0.40 -10.99 0.57
CA SER A 13 -0.41 -10.73 1.77
C SER A 13 -0.41 -9.25 2.13
N ALA A 14 0.73 -8.56 2.03
CA ALA A 14 0.80 -7.12 2.24
C ALA A 14 -0.02 -6.32 1.21
N ILE A 15 0.02 -6.71 -0.07
CA ILE A 15 -0.79 -6.08 -1.13
C ILE A 15 -2.28 -6.28 -0.83
N ARG A 16 -2.71 -7.52 -0.50
CA ARG A 16 -4.11 -7.82 -0.15
C ARG A 16 -4.59 -7.02 1.06
N GLU A 17 -3.76 -6.92 2.10
CA GLU A 17 -4.05 -6.13 3.31
C GLU A 17 -4.21 -4.66 2.97
N THR A 18 -3.27 -4.11 2.18
CA THR A 18 -3.27 -2.70 1.78
C THR A 18 -4.51 -2.37 0.95
N VAL A 19 -4.79 -3.17 -0.09
CA VAL A 19 -5.97 -3.00 -0.96
C VAL A 19 -7.25 -3.05 -0.15
N LEU A 20 -7.34 -3.99 0.78
CA LEU A 20 -8.49 -4.07 1.65
C LEU A 20 -8.68 -2.80 2.50
N HIS A 21 -7.64 -2.31 3.17
CA HIS A 21 -7.78 -1.12 4.00
C HIS A 21 -8.16 0.10 3.16
N ILE A 22 -7.70 0.16 1.92
CA ILE A 22 -8.10 1.19 0.95
C ILE A 22 -9.59 1.06 0.60
N ILE A 23 -10.06 -0.11 0.15
CA ILE A 23 -11.48 -0.29 -0.28
C ILE A 23 -12.47 -0.21 0.88
N THR A 24 -12.04 -0.51 2.11
CA THR A 24 -12.89 -0.40 3.32
C THR A 24 -13.03 1.05 3.77
N ASN A 25 -12.07 1.92 3.43
CA ASN A 25 -12.04 3.32 3.87
C ASN A 25 -12.21 4.28 2.68
N PRO A 26 -13.45 4.74 2.40
CA PRO A 26 -13.71 5.58 1.23
C PRO A 26 -12.93 6.90 1.25
N ARG A 27 -12.66 7.45 2.45
CA ARG A 27 -11.86 8.67 2.62
C ARG A 27 -10.42 8.48 2.12
N VAL A 28 -9.81 7.34 2.44
CA VAL A 28 -8.44 7.03 2.00
C VAL A 28 -8.43 6.78 0.51
N TYR A 29 -9.38 5.99 0.00
CA TYR A 29 -9.50 5.71 -1.43
C TYR A 29 -9.63 7.00 -2.25
N SER A 30 -10.58 7.89 -1.93
CA SER A 30 -10.77 9.14 -2.69
C SER A 30 -9.55 10.06 -2.66
N ARG A 31 -8.83 10.11 -1.53
CA ARG A 31 -7.64 10.95 -1.40
C ARG A 31 -6.45 10.37 -2.15
N LEU A 32 -6.24 9.07 -2.05
CA LEU A 32 -5.17 8.37 -2.76
C LEU A 32 -5.41 8.40 -4.28
N GLN A 33 -6.65 8.22 -4.71
CA GLN A 33 -7.01 8.31 -6.11
C GLN A 33 -6.72 9.70 -6.68
N ARG A 34 -7.05 10.77 -5.94
CA ARG A 34 -6.72 12.14 -6.34
C ARG A 34 -5.22 12.35 -6.49
N GLU A 35 -4.41 11.88 -5.54
CA GLU A 35 -2.94 11.99 -5.64
C GLU A 35 -2.38 11.26 -6.88
N ILE A 36 -2.92 10.08 -7.20
CA ILE A 36 -2.54 9.33 -8.40
C ILE A 36 -2.96 10.07 -9.68
N ASP A 37 -4.22 10.52 -9.74
CA ASP A 37 -4.77 11.24 -10.90
C ASP A 37 -4.00 12.53 -11.16
N ASP A 38 -3.74 13.34 -10.13
CA ASP A 38 -2.95 14.57 -10.23
C ASP A 38 -1.55 14.30 -10.78
N THR A 39 -0.92 13.19 -10.36
CA THR A 39 0.42 12.80 -10.82
C THR A 39 0.44 12.40 -12.28
N VAL A 40 -0.60 11.71 -12.74
CA VAL A 40 -0.77 11.34 -14.15
C VAL A 40 -1.05 12.59 -15.00
N CYS A 41 -1.94 13.47 -14.54
CA CYS A 41 -2.26 14.73 -15.22
C CYS A 41 -1.04 15.66 -15.36
N LEU A 42 -0.17 15.71 -14.34
CA LEU A 42 1.06 16.49 -14.37
C LEU A 42 2.17 15.85 -15.25
N GLY A 43 1.95 14.66 -15.81
CA GLY A 43 2.95 13.94 -16.61
C GLY A 43 4.11 13.37 -15.79
N HIS A 44 3.96 13.27 -14.47
CA HIS A 44 4.95 12.68 -13.59
C HIS A 44 4.89 11.15 -13.55
N ALA A 45 3.82 10.56 -14.08
CA ALA A 45 3.66 9.14 -14.34
C ALA A 45 3.13 8.93 -15.77
N PRO A 46 3.47 7.82 -16.44
CA PRO A 46 2.93 7.54 -17.78
C PRO A 46 1.41 7.42 -17.77
N SER A 47 0.77 7.75 -18.89
CA SER A 47 -0.68 7.59 -19.03
C SER A 47 -1.06 6.11 -19.03
N VAL A 48 -2.34 5.83 -18.80
CA VAL A 48 -2.87 4.45 -18.84
C VAL A 48 -2.54 3.82 -20.20
N GLY A 49 -1.85 2.67 -20.19
CA GLY A 49 -1.43 1.95 -21.40
C GLY A 49 -0.09 2.38 -22.01
N GLU A 50 0.51 3.49 -21.59
CA GLU A 50 1.82 3.95 -22.13
C GLU A 50 3.03 3.28 -21.45
N GLY A 51 2.83 2.71 -20.26
CA GLY A 51 3.89 2.03 -19.53
C GLY A 51 3.59 1.84 -18.04
N LEU A 52 4.51 1.16 -17.36
CA LEU A 52 4.48 0.98 -15.91
C LEU A 52 5.16 2.15 -15.20
N VAL A 53 4.64 2.53 -14.03
CA VAL A 53 5.28 3.55 -13.19
C VAL A 53 6.70 3.15 -12.78
N ALA A 54 7.64 4.10 -12.82
CA ALA A 54 8.97 3.89 -12.27
C ALA A 54 8.92 3.86 -10.74
N ALA A 55 9.77 3.04 -10.12
CA ALA A 55 9.83 2.95 -8.66
C ALA A 55 10.26 4.27 -7.99
N THR A 56 10.94 5.16 -8.72
CA THR A 56 11.28 6.52 -8.26
C THR A 56 10.04 7.42 -8.22
N GLN A 57 9.22 7.38 -9.27
CA GLN A 57 7.99 8.16 -9.37
C GLN A 57 7.00 7.78 -8.28
N ALA A 58 6.74 6.48 -8.10
CA ALA A 58 5.80 6.01 -7.09
C ALA A 58 6.28 6.26 -5.64
N ARG A 59 7.59 6.42 -5.43
CA ARG A 59 8.16 6.81 -4.12
C ARG A 59 7.97 8.30 -3.79
N ASN A 60 7.77 9.14 -4.80
CA ASN A 60 7.57 10.58 -4.62
C ASN A 60 6.14 10.95 -4.19
N LEU A 61 5.24 9.96 -4.10
CA LEU A 61 3.85 10.14 -3.68
C LEU A 61 3.72 10.02 -2.16
N PRO A 62 3.62 11.15 -1.43
CA PRO A 62 3.67 11.11 0.03
C PRO A 62 2.49 10.37 0.65
N TYR A 63 1.27 10.51 0.11
CA TYR A 63 0.10 9.82 0.66
C TYR A 63 0.14 8.32 0.33
N LEU A 64 0.55 7.92 -0.87
CA LEU A 64 0.78 6.51 -1.18
C LEU A 64 1.80 5.87 -0.23
N GLN A 65 2.93 6.54 0.04
CA GLN A 65 3.92 6.04 0.98
C GLN A 65 3.36 5.95 2.42
N ALA A 66 2.50 6.89 2.81
CA ALA A 66 1.82 6.87 4.10
C ALA A 66 0.85 5.69 4.23
N VAL A 67 0.04 5.43 3.20
CA VAL A 67 -0.91 4.30 3.16
C VAL A 67 -0.20 2.96 3.29
N ILE A 68 0.90 2.77 2.56
CA ILE A 68 1.69 1.53 2.60
C ILE A 68 2.32 1.32 3.98
N ARG A 69 2.80 2.39 4.62
CA ARG A 69 3.40 2.29 5.96
C ARG A 69 2.37 1.93 7.03
N GLU A 70 1.18 2.51 6.95
CA GLU A 70 0.07 2.21 7.85
C GLU A 70 -0.41 0.76 7.68
N ALA A 71 -0.50 0.28 6.43
CA ALA A 71 -0.91 -1.09 6.12
C ALA A 71 0.08 -2.15 6.61
N LEU A 72 1.38 -1.84 6.62
CA LEU A 72 2.41 -2.78 7.04
C LEU A 72 2.52 -2.92 8.57
N GLU A 73 2.01 -1.97 9.37
CA GLU A 73 2.24 -1.99 10.82
C GLU A 73 1.22 -1.19 11.65
N LYS A 74 0.59 -1.88 12.61
CA LYS A 74 -0.43 -1.33 13.54
C LYS A 74 0.11 -1.17 14.96
N ILE A 75 1.16 -0.36 15.15
CA ILE A 75 1.88 -0.30 16.45
C ILE A 75 1.79 1.09 17.13
N TYR A 76 1.31 2.13 16.43
CA TYR A 76 1.42 3.51 16.93
C TYR A 76 0.12 4.10 17.47
N GLY A 77 0.14 4.45 18.75
CA GLY A 77 -0.88 5.27 19.40
C GLY A 77 -2.01 4.47 20.03
N LYS A 78 -2.94 5.17 20.68
CA LYS A 78 -4.18 4.58 21.21
C LYS A 78 -5.18 4.24 20.10
N ASP A 79 -4.96 4.80 18.92
CA ASP A 79 -5.73 4.67 17.69
C ASP A 79 -4.99 3.77 16.68
N ALA A 80 -4.17 2.83 17.16
CA ALA A 80 -3.41 1.90 16.31
C ALA A 80 -4.31 0.92 15.53
N ASP A 81 -5.52 0.67 16.04
CA ASP A 81 -6.52 -0.17 15.38
C ASP A 81 -7.24 0.57 14.23
N ASP A 82 -7.21 1.90 14.25
CA ASP A 82 -7.83 2.75 13.23
C ASP A 82 -6.85 3.02 12.09
N PHE A 83 -7.23 2.63 10.87
CA PHE A 83 -6.41 2.85 9.67
C PHE A 83 -6.36 4.35 9.30
N ARG A 84 -5.27 5.04 9.66
CA ARG A 84 -5.12 6.50 9.50
C ARG A 84 -3.77 6.86 8.84
N PRO A 85 -3.68 6.79 7.50
CA PRO A 85 -2.47 7.14 6.75
C PRO A 85 -1.94 8.55 7.05
N GLU A 86 -2.81 9.51 7.38
CA GLU A 86 -2.44 10.88 7.73
C GLU A 86 -1.41 10.97 8.87
N ARG A 87 -1.31 9.94 9.72
CA ARG A 87 -0.31 9.84 10.78
C ARG A 87 1.13 9.96 10.28
N TRP A 88 1.40 9.51 9.06
CA TRP A 88 2.72 9.54 8.44
C TRP A 88 3.04 10.85 7.72
N LEU A 89 2.07 11.78 7.65
CA LEU A 89 2.25 13.14 7.14
C LEU A 89 2.49 14.16 8.28
N GLU A 90 3.08 13.69 9.38
CA GLU A 90 3.37 14.51 10.56
C GLU A 90 4.33 15.66 10.23
N SER A 91 4.04 16.84 10.81
CA SER A 91 4.79 18.07 10.53
C SER A 91 6.13 18.14 11.28
N ASP A 92 6.23 17.43 12.42
CA ASP A 92 7.47 17.32 13.18
C ASP A 92 8.39 16.22 12.61
N PRO A 93 9.55 16.60 12.02
CA PRO A 93 10.47 15.65 11.40
C PRO A 93 11.13 14.70 12.42
N ALA A 94 11.32 15.12 13.68
CA ALA A 94 11.95 14.29 14.69
C ALA A 94 11.03 13.12 15.09
N LYS A 95 9.75 13.43 15.31
CA LYS A 95 8.71 12.44 15.58
C LYS A 95 8.52 11.51 14.39
N LEU A 96 8.45 12.04 13.17
CA LEU A 96 8.35 11.23 11.96
C LEU A 96 9.54 10.27 11.81
N ALA A 97 10.78 10.73 12.05
CA ALA A 97 11.97 9.89 11.98
C ALA A 97 11.93 8.74 12.99
N PHE A 98 11.47 9.01 14.22
CA PHE A 98 11.27 7.97 15.24
C PHE A 98 10.22 6.94 14.82
N MET A 99 9.09 7.40 14.28
CA MET A 99 8.04 6.52 13.77
C MET A 99 8.52 5.70 12.57
N VAL A 100 9.23 6.30 11.62
CA VAL A 100 9.77 5.56 10.48
C VAL A 100 10.81 4.53 10.94
N ARG A 101 11.62 4.84 11.95
CA ARG A 101 12.61 3.91 12.51
C ARG A 101 11.95 2.71 13.17
N THR A 102 10.92 2.92 13.98
CA THR A 102 10.24 1.82 14.65
C THR A 102 9.39 1.01 13.64
N ASN A 103 8.79 1.63 12.62
CA ASN A 103 8.13 0.92 11.53
C ASN A 103 9.07 0.01 10.72
N ASN A 104 10.34 0.41 10.66
CA ASN A 104 11.35 -0.41 9.99
C ASN A 104 11.69 -1.69 10.76
N LEU A 105 11.26 -1.84 12.03
CA LEU A 105 11.44 -3.05 12.83
C LEU A 105 10.57 -4.20 12.35
N THR A 106 9.47 -3.96 11.63
CA THR A 106 8.71 -5.01 10.93
C THR A 106 9.56 -5.79 9.94
N PHE A 107 10.59 -5.13 9.39
CA PHE A 107 11.60 -5.76 8.54
C PHE A 107 12.84 -6.21 9.33
N GLY A 108 12.76 -6.33 10.65
CA GLY A 108 13.89 -6.65 11.52
C GLY A 108 14.90 -5.52 11.66
N HIS A 109 15.88 -5.74 12.53
CA HIS A 109 16.94 -4.77 12.83
C HIS A 109 18.33 -5.42 12.81
N SER A 110 19.35 -4.60 12.55
CA SER A 110 20.76 -5.01 12.61
C SER A 110 21.04 -6.22 11.71
N ARG A 111 21.79 -7.22 12.21
CA ARG A 111 22.17 -8.45 11.51
C ARG A 111 21.00 -9.33 11.03
N PHE A 112 19.79 -9.13 11.57
CA PHE A 112 18.58 -9.85 11.20
C PHE A 112 17.61 -8.98 10.41
N GLN A 113 18.09 -7.86 9.84
CA GLN A 113 17.28 -7.06 8.94
C GLN A 113 16.97 -7.84 7.66
N CYS A 114 15.70 -7.81 7.25
CA CYS A 114 15.20 -8.36 6.00
C CYS A 114 15.92 -7.70 4.82
N LEU A 115 16.73 -8.51 4.12
CA LEU A 115 17.43 -8.11 2.89
C LEU A 115 16.44 -7.71 1.78
N GLY A 116 15.25 -8.33 1.76
CA GLY A 116 14.20 -8.08 0.78
C GLY A 116 13.42 -6.78 0.99
N LYS A 117 13.69 -6.01 2.05
CA LYS A 117 12.91 -4.81 2.40
C LYS A 117 12.78 -3.81 1.25
N ALA A 118 13.87 -3.52 0.54
CA ALA A 118 13.84 -2.57 -0.56
C ALA A 118 12.98 -3.07 -1.73
N VAL A 119 13.10 -4.36 -2.05
CA VAL A 119 12.35 -5.02 -3.12
C VAL A 119 10.87 -5.10 -2.77
N ALA A 120 10.53 -5.55 -1.57
CA ALA A 120 9.16 -5.62 -1.07
C ALA A 120 8.47 -4.25 -1.11
N LYS A 121 9.14 -3.19 -0.67
CA LYS A 121 8.59 -1.83 -0.75
C LYS A 121 8.34 -1.39 -2.19
N ILE A 122 9.22 -1.70 -3.13
CA ILE A 122 9.03 -1.38 -4.56
C ILE A 122 7.83 -2.15 -5.11
N GLU A 123 7.76 -3.46 -4.85
CA GLU A 123 6.70 -4.33 -5.36
C GLU A 123 5.33 -3.89 -4.84
N ILE A 124 5.17 -3.71 -3.53
CA ILE A 124 3.92 -3.28 -2.92
C ILE A 124 3.52 -1.88 -3.44
N THR A 125 4.47 -0.94 -3.50
CA THR A 125 4.17 0.42 -3.98
C THR A 125 3.70 0.43 -5.43
N LYS A 126 4.42 -0.27 -6.31
CA LYS A 126 4.07 -0.32 -7.73
C LYS A 126 2.76 -1.07 -7.96
N ALA A 127 2.57 -2.20 -7.28
CA ALA A 127 1.34 -2.99 -7.40
C ALA A 127 0.12 -2.17 -6.98
N VAL A 128 0.17 -1.50 -5.81
CA VAL A 128 -0.95 -0.68 -5.33
C VAL A 128 -1.22 0.51 -6.27
N PHE A 129 -0.18 1.18 -6.77
CA PHE A 129 -0.33 2.28 -7.72
C PHE A 129 -1.01 1.82 -9.01
N GLU A 130 -0.52 0.74 -9.62
CA GLU A 130 -1.07 0.24 -10.89
C GLU A 130 -2.49 -0.31 -10.74
N LEU A 131 -2.80 -0.93 -9.59
CA LEU A 131 -4.16 -1.40 -9.32
C LEU A 131 -5.16 -0.24 -9.27
N LEU A 132 -4.85 0.82 -8.51
CA LEU A 132 -5.74 1.98 -8.35
C LEU A 132 -5.77 2.89 -9.58
N ARG A 133 -4.70 2.89 -10.38
CA ARG A 133 -4.67 3.65 -11.63
C ARG A 133 -5.60 3.07 -12.69
N ASN A 134 -5.61 1.73 -12.81
CA ASN A 134 -6.30 1.05 -13.91
C ASN A 134 -7.68 0.50 -13.53
N PHE A 135 -7.92 0.21 -12.23
CA PHE A 135 -9.11 -0.50 -11.79
C PHE A 135 -9.82 0.16 -10.62
N ASP A 136 -11.14 0.16 -10.68
CA ASP A 136 -12.02 0.43 -9.54
C ASP A 136 -12.32 -0.90 -8.82
N LEU A 137 -11.91 -0.98 -7.56
CA LEU A 137 -12.00 -2.18 -6.74
C LEU A 137 -13.09 -2.03 -5.69
N THR A 138 -14.01 -2.99 -5.63
CA THR A 138 -15.08 -3.05 -4.62
C THR A 138 -15.17 -4.43 -3.98
N LEU A 139 -15.56 -4.52 -2.71
CA LEU A 139 -15.74 -5.80 -2.03
C LEU A 139 -16.97 -6.53 -2.57
N VAL A 140 -16.81 -7.79 -3.01
CA VAL A 140 -17.95 -8.61 -3.46
C VAL A 140 -18.89 -8.92 -2.29
N ASN A 141 -18.33 -9.14 -1.10
CA ASN A 141 -19.12 -9.39 0.10
C ASN A 141 -18.64 -8.52 1.27
N PRO A 142 -19.39 -7.47 1.64
CA PRO A 142 -19.02 -6.60 2.75
C PRO A 142 -19.20 -7.26 4.12
N THR A 143 -20.06 -8.28 4.24
CA THR A 143 -20.33 -8.96 5.52
C THR A 143 -19.22 -9.91 5.96
N ARG A 144 -18.46 -10.45 5.00
CA ARG A 144 -17.31 -11.32 5.27
C ARG A 144 -16.18 -10.99 4.31
N PRO A 145 -15.44 -9.90 4.58
CA PRO A 145 -14.48 -9.38 3.63
C PRO A 145 -13.26 -10.29 3.41
N ARG A 146 -12.92 -11.15 4.39
CA ARG A 146 -11.75 -12.06 4.34
C ARG A 146 -11.96 -13.30 5.20
N ASN A 147 -11.22 -14.37 4.90
CA ASN A 147 -11.00 -15.50 5.80
C ASN A 147 -9.54 -15.50 6.28
N TYR A 148 -9.33 -15.47 7.60
CA TYR A 148 -8.02 -15.70 8.19
C TYR A 148 -7.70 -17.20 8.08
N LEU A 149 -6.74 -17.55 7.24
CA LEU A 149 -5.96 -18.77 7.45
C LEU A 149 -4.70 -18.36 8.23
N GLU A 150 -4.07 -19.30 8.93
CA GLU A 150 -3.02 -19.08 9.94
C GLU A 150 -2.04 -17.91 9.69
N CYS A 151 -1.60 -17.28 10.80
CA CYS A 151 -0.64 -16.16 10.90
C CYS A 151 -0.28 -15.45 9.58
N PHE A 152 -0.95 -14.31 9.34
CA PHE A 152 -0.68 -13.33 8.28
C PHE A 152 -1.10 -13.72 6.84
N ALA A 153 -1.70 -14.90 6.62
CA ALA A 153 -2.24 -15.26 5.31
C ALA A 153 -3.70 -14.81 5.13
N ILE A 154 -3.91 -13.72 4.37
CA ILE A 154 -5.25 -13.35 3.90
C ILE A 154 -5.62 -14.27 2.72
N SER A 155 -6.64 -15.10 2.91
CA SER A 155 -7.26 -15.89 1.85
C SER A 155 -8.68 -15.40 1.56
N ASN A 156 -9.17 -15.63 0.34
CA ASN A 156 -10.56 -15.35 -0.06
C ASN A 156 -10.98 -13.87 -0.01
N LEU A 157 -10.10 -12.94 -0.38
CA LEU A 157 -10.47 -11.54 -0.62
C LEU A 157 -11.06 -11.42 -2.04
N TRP A 158 -12.38 -11.61 -2.16
CA TRP A 158 -13.07 -11.46 -3.44
C TRP A 158 -13.41 -9.98 -3.66
N VAL A 159 -12.83 -9.43 -4.73
CA VAL A 159 -13.07 -8.05 -5.17
C VAL A 159 -13.70 -8.05 -6.56
N GLN A 160 -14.70 -7.20 -6.75
CA GLN A 160 -15.23 -6.87 -8.05
C GLN A 160 -14.32 -5.79 -8.64
N VAL A 161 -13.83 -6.07 -9.85
CA VAL A 161 -12.90 -5.23 -10.60
C VAL A 161 -13.67 -4.61 -11.74
N MET A 162 -13.66 -3.28 -11.83
CA MET A 162 -14.19 -2.54 -12.98
C MET A 162 -13.05 -1.76 -13.61
N ASP A 163 -13.00 -1.72 -14.95
CA ASP A 163 -12.03 -0.91 -15.65
C ASP A 163 -12.30 0.57 -15.38
N ARG A 164 -11.27 1.30 -14.96
CA ARG A 164 -11.39 2.73 -14.70
C ARG A 164 -11.10 3.49 -15.98
N THR A 165 -11.97 4.44 -16.33
CA THR A 165 -11.67 5.36 -17.43
C THR A 165 -10.54 6.29 -16.99
N PRO A 166 -9.43 6.38 -17.74
CA PRO A 166 -8.36 7.31 -17.41
C PRO A 166 -8.88 8.74 -17.37
N CYS A 167 -8.32 9.56 -16.47
CA CYS A 167 -8.53 11.00 -16.51
C CYS A 167 -8.07 11.49 -17.89
N SER A 168 -8.98 12.10 -18.66
CA SER A 168 -8.62 12.76 -19.91
C SER A 168 -7.62 13.90 -19.60
N PRO A 169 -6.54 14.05 -20.38
CA PRO A 169 -5.62 15.18 -20.23
C PRO A 169 -6.32 16.53 -20.48
#